data_AF-E3RH01-F1
#
_entry.id   AF-E3RH01-F1
#
_cell.length_a   1.000
_cell.length_b   1.000
_cell.length_c   1.000
_cell.angle_alpha   90.00
_cell.angle_beta   90.00
_cell.angle_gamma   90.00
#
_symmetry.space_group_name_H-M   'P 1'
#
loop_
_entity.id
_entity.type
_entity.pdbx_description
1 polymer ?
#
loop_
_entity_poly.entity_id
_entity_poly.type
_entity_poly.pdbx_seq_one_letter_code
_entity_poly.pdbx_strand_id
1 'polypeptide(L)'
;MASVPGPTPAWMKPSNPWRALQSPRWMRVTLATLLVVSACIFLALETSAFDKVSMSALSSGKGFQQEAPPPVPIPSLSSQKSEKPQEPVPEKSDKPAELAKPEEPVKPAEPVNPIKAAAKPKPIPTPPPYIDAPAKKEEKLAYVTFLSETVDSGDNLEEDKYFQAIRILIWQFLHKAETRTKHDVVVMVTPSVGPARRERLKKDGAIVYAVEFLHTQNDSWIHPEKHRWDDVMTKMRVWEMTQYDRILMLDGDSMLIRSLDGVFDDPGAQLMSTKPSDEPGLPSTYLLASLSEVWDSSHSFPPGPTTGLKEIGYMNAGFFILAPSLAAFEYYKSLMNTPGSFDPKYPEQNLINHAHRWDGPMPWREVSYTWNIRCPKDEDFDAGLASVHEKWWKQPFIYNNEKTKEWLRSRRWEMKGWYDAFDELNSRRSNVA
;
A
#
# COMPACT_ATOMS: atom_id res chain seq x y z
N MET A 1 -55.84 -24.57 -0.80
CA MET A 1 -55.86 -23.85 0.49
C MET A 1 -54.46 -23.91 1.08
N ALA A 2 -53.70 -22.82 1.02
CA ALA A 2 -52.37 -22.71 1.60
C ALA A 2 -52.38 -21.48 2.53
N SER A 3 -51.92 -21.69 3.76
CA SER A 3 -52.00 -20.77 4.89
C SER A 3 -50.98 -19.62 4.80
N VAL A 4 -51.45 -18.39 5.00
CA VAL A 4 -50.63 -17.18 5.17
C VAL A 4 -50.14 -17.11 6.63
N PRO A 5 -48.86 -16.80 6.91
CA PRO A 5 -48.38 -16.62 8.27
C PRO A 5 -48.75 -15.24 8.82
N GLY A 6 -49.24 -15.21 10.07
CA GLY A 6 -49.61 -14.00 10.80
C GLY A 6 -48.42 -13.21 11.35
N PRO A 7 -48.64 -11.98 11.88
CA PRO A 7 -47.57 -11.06 12.27
C PRO A 7 -46.87 -11.47 13.57
N THR A 8 -45.56 -11.23 13.63
CA THR A 8 -44.69 -11.53 14.78
C THR A 8 -44.98 -10.61 15.99
N PRO A 9 -45.03 -11.15 17.23
CA PRO A 9 -45.25 -10.36 18.44
C PRO A 9 -44.15 -9.32 18.73
N ALA A 10 -44.54 -8.19 19.34
CA ALA A 10 -43.69 -7.02 19.56
C ALA A 10 -42.44 -7.24 20.45
N TRP A 11 -42.35 -8.36 21.17
CA TRP A 11 -41.21 -8.69 22.04
C TRP A 11 -40.05 -9.40 21.31
N MET A 12 -40.21 -9.73 20.02
CA MET A 12 -39.18 -10.35 19.17
C MET A 12 -38.39 -9.36 18.29
N LYS A 13 -38.56 -8.04 18.46
CA LYS A 13 -37.76 -7.04 17.71
C LYS A 13 -36.48 -6.69 18.47
N PRO A 14 -35.28 -6.70 17.84
CA PRO A 14 -34.05 -6.30 18.50
C PRO A 14 -34.11 -4.81 18.91
N SER A 15 -33.65 -4.51 20.13
CA SER A 15 -33.56 -3.14 20.64
C SER A 15 -32.47 -2.38 19.88
N ASN A 16 -32.86 -1.32 19.16
CA ASN A 16 -31.93 -0.42 18.49
C ASN A 16 -31.30 0.54 19.52
N PRO A 17 -29.97 0.46 19.79
CA PRO A 17 -29.31 1.29 20.80
C PRO A 17 -29.35 2.80 20.49
N TRP A 18 -29.69 3.17 19.25
CA TRP A 18 -29.74 4.57 18.80
C TRP A 18 -31.03 5.32 19.13
N ARG A 19 -32.05 4.65 19.69
CA ARG A 19 -33.33 5.29 20.04
C ARG A 19 -33.21 6.34 21.15
N ALA A 20 -32.23 6.21 22.04
CA ALA A 20 -32.00 7.19 23.12
C ALA A 20 -31.51 8.55 22.59
N LEU A 21 -30.72 8.54 21.51
CA LEU A 21 -30.15 9.73 20.87
C LEU A 21 -31.16 10.52 20.02
N GLN A 22 -32.31 9.93 19.68
CA GLN A 22 -33.37 10.59 18.92
C GLN A 22 -34.43 11.26 19.82
N SER A 23 -34.27 11.23 21.14
CA SER A 23 -35.24 11.88 22.03
C SER A 23 -35.11 13.42 21.93
N PRO A 24 -36.23 14.16 21.82
CA PRO A 24 -36.20 15.62 21.80
C PRO A 24 -35.54 16.26 23.02
N ARG A 25 -35.48 15.53 24.14
CA ARG A 25 -34.78 15.94 25.37
C ARG A 25 -33.26 15.93 25.18
N TRP A 26 -32.70 14.87 24.61
CA TRP A 26 -31.26 14.77 24.37
C TRP A 26 -30.78 15.78 23.33
N MET A 27 -31.54 16.00 22.25
CA MET A 27 -31.20 17.06 21.27
C MET A 27 -31.15 18.46 21.90
N ARG A 28 -32.10 18.79 22.80
CA ARG A 28 -32.10 20.09 23.50
C ARG A 28 -30.91 20.25 24.44
N VAL A 29 -30.52 19.18 25.13
CA VAL A 29 -29.32 19.19 25.99
C VAL A 29 -28.06 19.37 25.15
N THR A 30 -27.92 18.65 24.04
CA THR A 30 -26.75 18.77 23.15
C THR A 30 -26.63 20.17 22.54
N LEU A 31 -27.73 20.76 22.06
CA LEU A 31 -27.72 22.13 21.52
C LEU A 31 -27.41 23.17 22.61
N ALA A 32 -27.96 23.01 23.82
CA ALA A 32 -27.65 23.91 24.92
C ALA A 32 -26.16 23.84 25.31
N THR A 33 -25.59 22.64 25.36
CA THR A 33 -24.16 22.45 25.65
C THR A 33 -23.28 23.08 24.57
N LEU A 34 -23.62 22.92 23.28
CA LEU A 34 -22.88 23.55 22.17
C LEU A 34 -22.93 25.08 22.22
N LEU A 35 -24.07 25.66 22.58
CA LEU A 35 -24.21 27.10 22.76
C LEU A 35 -23.39 27.63 23.93
N VAL A 36 -23.38 26.93 25.07
CA VAL A 36 -22.57 27.31 26.23
C VAL A 36 -21.08 27.21 25.91
N VAL A 37 -20.65 26.13 25.27
CA VAL A 37 -19.24 25.95 24.87
C VAL A 37 -18.81 27.03 23.88
N SER A 38 -19.65 27.35 22.88
CA SER A 38 -19.36 28.41 21.92
C SER A 38 -19.29 29.80 22.57
N ALA A 39 -20.20 30.09 23.51
CA ALA A 39 -20.17 31.34 24.27
C ALA A 39 -18.92 31.43 25.17
N CYS A 40 -18.50 30.33 25.81
CA CYS A 40 -17.27 30.28 26.59
C CYS A 40 -16.02 30.48 25.73
N ILE A 41 -15.97 29.89 24.53
CA ILE A 41 -14.86 30.07 23.58
C ILE A 41 -14.81 31.53 23.11
N PHE A 42 -15.96 32.11 22.76
CA PHE A 42 -16.03 33.50 22.30
C PHE A 42 -15.58 34.48 23.39
N LEU A 43 -16.07 34.31 24.62
CA LEU A 43 -15.64 35.10 25.78
C LEU A 43 -14.14 34.92 26.10
N ALA A 44 -13.60 33.72 25.93
CA ALA A 44 -12.17 33.46 26.16
C ALA A 44 -11.27 34.08 25.08
N LEU A 45 -11.75 34.18 23.84
CA LEU A 45 -11.08 34.89 22.75
C LEU A 45 -11.14 36.41 22.93
N GLU A 46 -12.29 36.94 23.36
CA GLU A 46 -12.52 38.38 23.53
C GLU A 46 -11.81 38.96 24.76
N THR A 47 -11.53 38.13 25.78
CA THR A 47 -10.81 38.52 27.00
C THR A 47 -9.31 38.24 26.97
N SER A 48 -8.76 37.78 25.84
CA SER A 48 -7.36 37.36 25.71
C SER A 48 -6.93 36.34 26.77
N ALA A 49 -7.86 35.53 27.28
CA ALA A 49 -7.61 34.60 28.39
C ALA A 49 -6.57 33.53 28.03
N PHE A 50 -6.38 33.27 26.73
CA PHE A 50 -5.37 32.35 26.21
C PHE A 50 -3.96 32.95 26.10
N ASP A 51 -3.80 34.28 26.14
CA ASP A 51 -2.48 34.93 26.09
C ASP A 51 -1.74 34.85 27.43
N LYS A 52 -2.42 34.44 28.52
CA LYS A 52 -1.80 34.23 29.84
C LYS A 52 -1.39 32.78 30.11
N VAL A 53 -1.54 31.87 29.16
CA VAL A 53 -1.04 30.49 29.31
C VAL A 53 0.31 30.37 28.60
N SER A 54 1.39 30.49 29.38
CA SER A 54 2.74 30.16 28.91
C SER A 54 2.80 28.68 28.49
N MET A 55 3.24 28.41 27.25
CA MET A 55 3.47 27.06 26.70
C MET A 55 4.60 26.28 27.39
N SER A 56 5.15 26.75 28.53
CA SER A 56 6.11 26.00 29.34
C SER A 56 5.48 25.08 30.40
N ALA A 57 4.15 25.12 30.59
CA ALA A 57 3.47 24.40 31.68
C ALA A 57 2.82 23.07 31.28
N LEU A 58 2.88 22.66 30.00
CA LEU A 58 2.32 21.38 29.51
C LEU A 58 3.36 20.28 29.26
N SER A 59 4.64 20.48 29.61
CA SER A 59 5.70 19.46 29.41
C SER A 59 6.36 18.93 30.69
N SER A 60 5.90 19.29 31.89
CA SER A 60 6.52 18.82 33.14
C SER A 60 5.72 17.69 33.82
N GLY A 61 5.91 16.46 33.32
CA GLY A 61 5.68 15.24 34.11
C GLY A 61 6.97 14.86 34.84
N LYS A 62 6.93 14.84 36.18
CA LYS A 62 8.06 14.49 37.08
C LYS A 62 8.32 12.98 37.16
N GLY A 63 9.61 12.61 37.27
CA GLY A 63 10.17 11.39 37.88
C GLY A 63 10.47 10.26 36.87
N PHE A 64 11.66 9.65 36.78
CA PHE A 64 12.73 9.36 37.74
C PHE A 64 14.11 9.60 37.11
N GLN A 65 15.03 10.23 37.85
CA GLN A 65 16.46 10.11 37.57
C GLN A 65 16.95 8.77 38.14
N GLN A 66 17.55 7.94 37.29
CA GLN A 66 18.45 6.88 37.70
C GLN A 66 19.82 7.25 37.12
N GLU A 67 20.74 7.65 37.99
CA GLU A 67 22.14 7.89 37.64
C GLU A 67 22.76 6.59 37.10
N ALA A 68 23.38 6.67 35.93
CA ALA A 68 24.23 5.61 35.41
C ALA A 68 25.61 5.72 36.08
N PRO A 69 26.18 4.62 36.61
CA PRO A 69 27.54 4.64 37.14
C PRO A 69 28.58 4.74 36.00
N PRO A 70 29.75 5.35 36.25
CA PRO A 70 30.80 5.54 35.24
C PRO A 70 31.47 4.22 34.83
N PRO A 71 32.15 4.18 33.66
CA PRO A 71 32.69 2.94 33.09
C PRO A 71 33.91 2.45 33.87
N VAL A 72 33.95 1.14 34.15
CA VAL A 72 35.09 0.43 34.71
C VAL A 72 36.06 0.04 33.58
N PRO A 73 37.38 0.25 33.72
CA PRO A 73 38.35 -0.05 32.67
C PRO A 73 38.62 -1.57 32.54
N ILE A 74 38.77 -2.02 31.29
CA ILE A 74 39.16 -3.39 30.91
C ILE A 74 40.69 -3.51 30.92
N PRO A 75 41.29 -4.53 31.57
CA PRO A 75 42.66 -4.94 31.29
C PRO A 75 42.71 -6.06 30.23
N SER A 76 43.69 -5.96 29.34
CA SER A 76 43.95 -6.90 28.25
C SER A 76 44.88 -8.05 28.62
N LEU A 77 44.54 -9.25 28.11
CA LEU A 77 45.37 -10.37 27.61
C LEU A 77 46.25 -11.19 28.56
N SER A 78 45.95 -12.50 28.65
CA SER A 78 46.91 -13.58 28.35
C SER A 78 46.24 -14.96 28.27
N SER A 79 46.68 -15.72 27.28
CA SER A 79 46.40 -17.12 26.91
C SER A 79 46.52 -18.16 28.02
N GLN A 80 45.66 -19.20 27.99
CA GLN A 80 46.05 -20.62 28.11
C GLN A 80 44.91 -21.59 27.72
N LYS A 81 45.30 -22.81 27.37
CA LYS A 81 44.61 -23.79 26.51
C LYS A 81 44.07 -24.97 27.34
N SER A 82 42.91 -25.51 26.90
CA SER A 82 42.37 -26.89 27.02
C SER A 82 42.20 -27.58 28.39
N GLU A 83 40.96 -27.99 28.73
CA GLU A 83 40.51 -29.40 28.84
C GLU A 83 38.99 -29.51 29.20
N LYS A 84 38.32 -30.56 28.69
CA LYS A 84 36.97 -31.09 29.07
C LYS A 84 37.24 -32.36 29.92
N PRO A 85 36.34 -32.99 30.75
CA PRO A 85 34.86 -33.03 30.63
C PRO A 85 34.01 -33.24 31.94
N GLN A 86 32.69 -33.42 31.73
CA GLN A 86 31.65 -34.18 32.50
C GLN A 86 30.58 -33.46 33.36
N GLU A 87 29.32 -33.86 33.14
CA GLU A 87 28.05 -33.52 33.82
C GLU A 87 27.88 -34.25 35.17
N PRO A 88 26.99 -33.75 36.04
CA PRO A 88 26.28 -34.63 36.98
C PRO A 88 24.74 -34.51 36.99
N VAL A 89 24.14 -35.67 37.27
CA VAL A 89 22.72 -36.01 37.50
C VAL A 89 22.29 -35.63 38.95
N PRO A 90 21.01 -35.35 39.25
CA PRO A 90 20.57 -34.89 40.58
C PRO A 90 20.08 -36.01 41.50
N GLU A 91 20.22 -35.81 42.82
CA GLU A 91 19.77 -36.69 43.91
C GLU A 91 18.58 -36.08 44.68
N LYS A 92 17.66 -36.94 45.14
CA LYS A 92 16.36 -36.64 45.80
C LYS A 92 16.47 -36.53 47.33
N SER A 93 15.52 -35.82 47.96
CA SER A 93 14.93 -36.27 49.25
C SER A 93 13.58 -35.63 49.56
N ASP A 94 12.71 -36.45 50.17
CA ASP A 94 11.28 -36.36 50.45
C ASP A 94 10.79 -35.46 51.62
N LYS A 95 9.71 -34.69 51.37
CA LYS A 95 8.38 -34.56 52.07
C LYS A 95 8.27 -34.17 53.58
N PRO A 96 7.15 -33.56 54.07
CA PRO A 96 5.75 -34.05 53.93
C PRO A 96 4.62 -33.00 53.70
N ALA A 97 3.41 -33.54 53.50
CA ALA A 97 2.19 -32.94 52.96
C ALA A 97 1.21 -32.36 54.01
N GLU A 98 0.32 -31.44 53.59
CA GLU A 98 -0.91 -31.07 54.30
C GLU A 98 -2.07 -30.74 53.31
N LEU A 99 -3.31 -30.78 53.82
CA LEU A 99 -4.57 -31.25 53.23
C LEU A 99 -5.25 -30.41 52.12
N ALA A 100 -6.11 -31.09 51.34
CA ALA A 100 -6.97 -30.58 50.28
C ALA A 100 -8.44 -30.33 50.70
N LYS A 101 -9.15 -29.43 49.97
CA LYS A 101 -10.59 -29.45 49.58
C LYS A 101 -10.99 -28.12 48.86
N PRO A 102 -12.09 -28.04 48.08
CA PRO A 102 -12.58 -28.91 46.99
C PRO A 102 -12.87 -28.13 45.67
N GLU A 103 -12.93 -28.85 44.54
CA GLU A 103 -13.25 -28.35 43.18
C GLU A 103 -14.75 -28.02 42.97
N GLU A 104 -15.04 -26.97 42.19
CA GLU A 104 -16.37 -26.67 41.64
C GLU A 104 -16.60 -27.36 40.27
N PRO A 105 -17.84 -27.79 39.96
CA PRO A 105 -18.12 -28.67 38.83
C PRO A 105 -18.15 -27.95 37.46
N VAL A 106 -17.42 -28.52 36.50
CA VAL A 106 -17.40 -28.13 35.08
C VAL A 106 -18.73 -28.49 34.41
N LYS A 107 -19.35 -27.51 33.73
CA LYS A 107 -20.55 -27.73 32.91
C LYS A 107 -20.24 -28.55 31.64
N PRO A 108 -21.11 -29.51 31.23
CA PRO A 108 -20.89 -30.29 30.02
C PRO A 108 -20.96 -29.43 28.75
N ALA A 109 -20.02 -29.67 27.84
CA ALA A 109 -19.99 -29.06 26.51
C ALA A 109 -21.16 -29.55 25.63
N GLU A 110 -21.76 -28.62 24.88
CA GLU A 110 -22.79 -28.94 23.88
C GLU A 110 -22.21 -29.78 22.71
N PRO A 111 -23.00 -30.68 22.12
CA PRO A 111 -22.53 -31.57 21.06
C PRO A 111 -22.21 -30.81 19.77
N VAL A 112 -21.00 -31.05 19.27
CA VAL A 112 -20.45 -30.54 18.01
C VAL A 112 -21.29 -31.05 16.83
N ASN A 113 -21.85 -30.13 16.04
CA ASN A 113 -22.51 -30.42 14.78
C ASN A 113 -21.57 -31.19 13.82
N PRO A 114 -22.07 -32.18 13.06
CA PRO A 114 -21.24 -32.99 12.17
C PRO A 114 -20.57 -32.12 11.10
N ILE A 115 -19.27 -32.38 10.92
CA ILE A 115 -18.34 -31.79 9.97
C ILE A 115 -19.00 -31.60 8.60
N LYS A 116 -19.17 -30.35 8.16
CA LYS A 116 -19.42 -30.04 6.74
C LYS A 116 -18.31 -30.72 5.94
N ALA A 117 -18.70 -31.64 5.07
CA ALA A 117 -17.78 -32.30 4.14
C ALA A 117 -16.88 -31.23 3.50
N ALA A 118 -15.56 -31.41 3.64
CA ALA A 118 -14.58 -30.53 3.01
C ALA A 118 -14.89 -30.48 1.52
N ALA A 119 -15.22 -29.29 1.02
CA ALA A 119 -15.39 -29.08 -0.41
C ALA A 119 -14.12 -29.55 -1.11
N LYS A 120 -14.27 -30.31 -2.20
CA LYS A 120 -13.14 -30.69 -3.05
C LYS A 120 -12.30 -29.43 -3.34
N PRO A 121 -10.97 -29.46 -3.19
CA PRO A 121 -10.15 -28.29 -3.45
C PRO A 121 -10.47 -27.78 -4.86
N LYS A 122 -10.81 -26.49 -4.97
CA LYS A 122 -11.05 -25.87 -6.28
C LYS A 122 -9.78 -26.07 -7.11
N PRO A 123 -9.89 -26.42 -8.41
CA PRO A 123 -8.73 -26.48 -9.28
C PRO A 123 -8.04 -25.11 -9.27
N ILE A 124 -6.71 -25.15 -9.15
CA ILE A 124 -5.83 -23.98 -9.20
C ILE A 124 -6.06 -23.29 -10.56
N PRO A 125 -6.53 -22.03 -10.60
CA PRO A 125 -6.65 -21.30 -11.85
C PRO A 125 -5.32 -21.26 -12.61
N THR A 126 -5.35 -21.46 -13.92
CA THR A 126 -4.16 -21.32 -14.77
C THR A 126 -4.32 -20.12 -15.69
N PRO A 127 -3.21 -19.47 -16.09
CA PRO A 127 -3.25 -18.43 -17.09
C PRO A 127 -3.98 -18.89 -18.36
N PRO A 128 -4.86 -18.06 -18.95
CA PRO A 128 -5.58 -18.41 -20.16
C PRO A 128 -4.65 -18.38 -21.39
N PRO A 129 -5.04 -18.99 -22.52
CA PRO A 129 -4.39 -18.70 -23.79
C PRO A 129 -4.59 -17.22 -24.16
N TYR A 130 -3.53 -16.59 -24.64
CA TYR A 130 -3.50 -15.21 -25.11
C TYR A 130 -3.49 -15.18 -26.64
N ILE A 131 -4.01 -14.09 -27.23
CA ILE A 131 -3.95 -13.84 -28.67
C ILE A 131 -2.97 -12.68 -28.84
N ASP A 132 -1.74 -12.95 -29.25
CA ASP A 132 -0.75 -11.89 -29.44
C ASP A 132 -1.18 -10.97 -30.60
N ALA A 133 -1.07 -9.66 -30.39
CA ALA A 133 -1.29 -8.66 -31.42
C ALA A 133 0.05 -8.26 -32.08
N PRO A 134 0.02 -7.71 -33.31
CA PRO A 134 1.25 -7.26 -33.97
C PRO A 134 2.03 -6.24 -33.13
N ALA A 135 3.34 -6.48 -32.98
CA ALA A 135 4.23 -5.55 -32.31
C ALA A 135 4.40 -4.24 -33.11
N LYS A 136 4.63 -3.14 -32.40
CA LYS A 136 5.04 -1.86 -33.00
C LYS A 136 6.55 -1.87 -33.23
N LYS A 137 7.01 -1.26 -34.33
CA LYS A 137 8.44 -1.21 -34.70
C LYS A 137 9.23 -0.19 -33.89
N GLU A 138 8.61 0.95 -33.59
CA GLU A 138 9.16 2.02 -32.77
C GLU A 138 8.10 2.38 -31.74
N GLU A 139 8.53 2.59 -30.50
CA GLU A 139 7.64 2.85 -29.39
C GLU A 139 8.15 4.00 -28.52
N LYS A 140 7.23 4.86 -28.11
CA LYS A 140 7.45 5.84 -27.07
C LYS A 140 7.02 5.27 -25.73
N LEU A 141 8.00 4.95 -24.89
CA LEU A 141 7.81 4.31 -23.59
C LEU A 141 7.93 5.33 -22.46
N ALA A 142 7.22 5.08 -21.35
CA ALA A 142 7.33 5.88 -20.14
C ALA A 142 7.18 5.05 -18.87
N TYR A 143 7.79 5.58 -17.81
CA TYR A 143 7.51 5.21 -16.43
C TYR A 143 6.57 6.26 -15.84
N VAL A 144 5.45 5.82 -15.28
CA VAL A 144 4.48 6.71 -14.64
C VAL A 144 4.36 6.33 -13.17
N THR A 145 4.33 7.33 -12.30
CA THR A 145 3.92 7.16 -10.91
C THR A 145 2.87 8.22 -10.55
N PHE A 146 2.15 8.02 -9.45
CA PHE A 146 1.01 8.84 -9.06
C PHE A 146 1.18 9.45 -7.68
N LEU A 147 0.88 10.75 -7.56
CA LEU A 147 0.88 11.47 -6.29
C LEU A 147 -0.44 12.24 -6.11
N SER A 148 -1.08 12.04 -4.96
CA SER A 148 -2.20 12.84 -4.43
C SER A 148 -1.96 13.17 -2.96
N GLU A 149 -2.46 14.31 -2.46
CA GLU A 149 -2.35 14.72 -1.05
C GLU A 149 -3.39 14.03 -0.14
N THR A 150 -3.54 12.70 -0.21
CA THR A 150 -4.51 11.96 0.63
C THR A 150 -4.01 11.64 2.04
N VAL A 151 -2.83 12.13 2.44
CA VAL A 151 -2.26 11.87 3.77
C VAL A 151 -1.63 13.16 4.29
N ASP A 152 -2.16 13.70 5.38
CA ASP A 152 -1.70 14.89 6.12
C ASP A 152 -0.17 15.03 6.13
N SER A 153 0.38 15.66 5.10
CA SER A 153 1.76 16.09 5.05
C SER A 153 1.75 17.61 5.07
N GLY A 154 2.12 18.16 6.22
CA GLY A 154 2.27 19.61 6.37
C GLY A 154 3.22 20.20 5.32
N ASP A 155 3.39 21.52 5.35
CA ASP A 155 4.17 22.23 4.34
C ASP A 155 5.66 21.81 4.27
N ASN A 156 6.15 21.09 5.28
CA ASN A 156 7.49 20.54 5.29
C ASN A 156 7.62 19.32 4.36
N LEU A 157 8.13 19.58 3.16
CA LEU A 157 8.42 18.57 2.14
C LEU A 157 9.31 17.43 2.64
N GLU A 158 10.19 17.66 3.62
CA GLU A 158 11.13 16.65 4.12
C GLU A 158 10.46 15.58 5.02
N GLU A 159 9.31 15.91 5.62
CA GLU A 159 8.53 15.02 6.49
C GLU A 159 7.48 14.21 5.71
N ASP A 160 7.15 14.65 4.49
CA ASP A 160 6.22 13.97 3.61
C ASP A 160 6.84 12.68 3.04
N LYS A 161 6.54 11.55 3.69
CA LYS A 161 7.13 10.24 3.35
C LYS A 161 6.80 9.76 1.94
N TYR A 162 5.59 10.02 1.44
CA TYR A 162 5.19 9.61 0.10
C TYR A 162 5.82 10.53 -0.95
N PHE A 163 5.85 11.84 -0.70
CA PHE A 163 6.57 12.75 -1.57
C PHE A 163 8.06 12.40 -1.65
N GLN A 164 8.70 12.09 -0.52
CA GLN A 164 10.09 11.63 -0.50
C GLN A 164 10.26 10.28 -1.22
N ALA A 165 9.28 9.37 -1.16
CA ALA A 165 9.32 8.12 -1.91
C ALA A 165 9.29 8.35 -3.43
N ILE A 166 8.41 9.24 -3.91
CA ILE A 166 8.38 9.67 -5.32
C ILE A 166 9.73 10.27 -5.72
N ARG A 167 10.33 11.12 -4.89
CA ARG A 167 11.64 11.72 -5.17
C ARG A 167 12.78 10.70 -5.22
N ILE A 168 12.73 9.67 -4.37
CA ILE A 168 13.66 8.52 -4.45
C ILE A 168 13.49 7.83 -5.80
N LEU A 169 12.26 7.53 -6.22
CA LEU A 169 12.01 6.84 -7.47
C LEU A 169 12.48 7.66 -8.69
N ILE A 170 12.22 8.97 -8.71
CA ILE A 170 12.75 9.89 -9.75
C ILE A 170 14.28 9.86 -9.77
N TRP A 171 14.92 9.96 -8.60
CA TRP A 171 16.37 9.89 -8.51
C TRP A 171 16.92 8.57 -9.03
N GLN A 172 16.25 7.44 -8.73
CA GLN A 172 16.66 6.14 -9.25
C GLN A 172 16.53 6.06 -10.77
N PHE A 173 15.46 6.59 -11.35
CA PHE A 173 15.28 6.56 -12.80
C PHE A 173 16.16 7.55 -13.57
N LEU A 174 16.49 8.70 -13.01
CA LEU A 174 17.17 9.77 -13.75
C LEU A 174 18.66 9.90 -13.42
N HIS A 175 19.05 9.62 -12.18
CA HIS A 175 20.35 10.04 -11.65
C HIS A 175 21.22 8.88 -11.15
N LYS A 176 20.62 7.80 -10.63
CA LYS A 176 21.36 6.64 -10.14
C LYS A 176 21.83 5.76 -11.30
N ALA A 177 23.14 5.57 -11.41
CA ALA A 177 23.77 4.92 -12.56
C ALA A 177 23.28 3.48 -12.83
N GLU A 178 22.99 2.73 -11.79
CA GLU A 178 22.59 1.31 -11.87
C GLU A 178 21.14 1.12 -12.34
N THR A 179 20.31 2.14 -12.19
CA THR A 179 18.85 2.06 -12.40
C THR A 179 18.33 3.03 -13.45
N ARG A 180 19.16 3.97 -13.90
CA ARG A 180 18.75 5.02 -14.82
C ARG A 180 18.13 4.49 -16.11
N THR A 181 17.18 5.24 -16.65
CA THR A 181 16.50 4.96 -17.90
C THR A 181 16.77 6.04 -18.95
N LYS A 182 16.49 5.70 -20.21
CA LYS A 182 16.41 6.64 -21.34
C LYS A 182 14.97 7.11 -21.63
N HIS A 183 13.98 6.55 -20.94
CA HIS A 183 12.57 6.80 -21.17
C HIS A 183 12.03 7.92 -20.30
N ASP A 184 10.87 8.45 -20.67
CA ASP A 184 10.22 9.52 -19.92
C ASP A 184 9.84 9.03 -18.51
N VAL A 185 10.14 9.85 -17.50
CA VAL A 185 9.73 9.62 -16.10
C VAL A 185 8.68 10.66 -15.76
N VAL A 186 7.45 10.20 -15.58
CA VAL A 186 6.27 11.04 -15.41
C VAL A 186 5.69 10.87 -14.02
N VAL A 187 5.41 11.98 -13.34
CA VAL A 187 4.60 12.00 -12.12
C VAL A 187 3.24 12.56 -12.46
N MET A 188 2.23 11.69 -12.43
CA MET A 188 0.84 12.08 -12.53
C MET A 188 0.39 12.69 -11.19
N VAL A 189 -0.07 13.93 -11.21
CA VAL A 189 -0.47 14.68 -10.01
C VAL A 189 -1.92 15.14 -10.08
N THR A 190 -2.64 14.98 -8.98
CA THR A 190 -4.01 15.50 -8.82
C THR A 190 -4.01 17.01 -8.54
N PRO A 191 -5.17 17.69 -8.57
CA PRO A 191 -5.26 19.11 -8.20
C PRO A 191 -4.83 19.40 -6.75
N SER A 192 -4.92 18.42 -5.85
CA SER A 192 -4.53 18.60 -4.45
C SER A 192 -3.03 18.82 -4.26
N VAL A 193 -2.17 18.31 -5.14
CA VAL A 193 -0.71 18.50 -5.01
C VAL A 193 -0.33 19.97 -5.17
N GLY A 194 0.19 20.58 -4.10
CA GLY A 194 0.54 22.00 -4.06
C GLY A 194 1.67 22.42 -5.03
N PRO A 195 1.77 23.72 -5.39
CA PRO A 195 2.77 24.21 -6.34
C PRO A 195 4.23 23.90 -5.93
N ALA A 196 4.57 24.03 -4.65
CA ALA A 196 5.91 23.76 -4.15
C ALA A 196 6.37 22.32 -4.42
N ARG A 197 5.46 21.34 -4.21
CA ARG A 197 5.70 19.93 -4.54
C ARG A 197 5.93 19.75 -6.04
N ARG A 198 5.05 20.31 -6.89
CA ARG A 198 5.17 20.22 -8.35
C ARG A 198 6.48 20.81 -8.87
N GLU A 199 6.84 22.00 -8.41
CA GLU A 199 8.09 22.65 -8.83
C GLU A 199 9.32 21.86 -8.37
N ARG A 200 9.28 21.28 -7.17
CA ARG A 200 10.36 20.39 -6.72
C ARG A 200 10.48 19.13 -7.59
N LEU A 201 9.36 18.50 -7.98
CA LEU A 201 9.38 17.32 -8.86
C LEU A 201 9.94 17.64 -10.25
N LYS A 202 9.59 18.81 -10.82
CA LYS A 202 10.18 19.30 -12.06
C LYS A 202 11.68 19.54 -11.92
N LYS A 203 12.10 20.17 -10.81
CA LYS A 203 13.52 20.42 -10.51
C LYS A 203 14.33 19.12 -10.37
N ASP A 204 13.70 18.07 -9.84
CA ASP A 204 14.27 16.74 -9.74
C ASP A 204 14.38 16.02 -11.11
N GLY A 205 13.74 16.56 -12.15
CA GLY A 205 13.87 16.14 -13.55
C GLY A 205 12.66 15.40 -14.11
N ALA A 206 11.60 15.19 -13.32
CA ALA A 206 10.41 14.48 -13.78
C ALA A 206 9.49 15.36 -14.63
N ILE A 207 8.76 14.73 -15.55
CA ILE A 207 7.65 15.35 -16.25
C ILE A 207 6.44 15.34 -15.30
N VAL A 208 5.99 16.50 -14.85
CA VAL A 208 4.78 16.60 -14.03
C VAL A 208 3.56 16.67 -14.94
N TYR A 209 2.73 15.63 -14.90
CA TYR A 209 1.51 15.50 -15.69
C TYR A 209 0.29 15.72 -14.80
N ALA A 210 -0.32 16.90 -14.89
CA ALA A 210 -1.49 17.24 -14.09
C ALA A 210 -2.74 16.54 -14.66
N VAL A 211 -3.53 15.95 -13.76
CA VAL A 211 -4.83 15.35 -14.10
C VAL A 211 -5.89 15.81 -13.11
N GLU A 212 -7.14 15.83 -13.56
CA GLU A 212 -8.28 16.05 -12.67
C GLU A 212 -8.59 14.80 -11.85
N PHE A 213 -9.31 14.94 -10.74
CA PHE A 213 -9.85 13.77 -10.05
C PHE A 213 -10.75 12.96 -11.00
N LEU A 214 -10.71 11.62 -10.88
CA LEU A 214 -11.60 10.76 -11.66
C LEU A 214 -12.91 10.55 -10.91
N HIS A 215 -13.98 11.08 -11.48
CA HIS A 215 -15.35 10.84 -11.03
C HIS A 215 -16.24 10.42 -12.20
N THR A 216 -17.30 9.70 -11.87
CA THR A 216 -18.38 9.36 -12.81
C THR A 216 -19.73 9.73 -12.21
N GLN A 217 -20.83 9.63 -12.99
CA GLN A 217 -22.14 10.09 -12.52
C GLN A 217 -22.67 9.24 -11.36
N ASN A 218 -22.32 7.95 -11.34
CA ASN A 218 -22.81 6.99 -10.37
C ASN A 218 -21.65 6.28 -9.63
N ASP A 219 -20.59 7.00 -9.26
CA ASP A 219 -19.45 6.43 -8.52
C ASP A 219 -19.60 6.44 -7.00
N SER A 220 -20.71 6.96 -6.47
CA SER A 220 -20.93 7.13 -5.03
C SER A 220 -20.95 5.83 -4.22
N TRP A 221 -21.03 4.68 -4.88
CA TRP A 221 -20.95 3.35 -4.25
C TRP A 221 -19.51 2.85 -4.08
N ILE A 222 -18.54 3.51 -4.71
CA ILE A 222 -17.12 3.13 -4.65
C ILE A 222 -16.55 3.68 -3.35
N HIS A 223 -16.48 2.83 -2.34
CA HIS A 223 -15.93 3.15 -1.03
C HIS A 223 -14.68 2.32 -0.76
N PRO A 224 -13.48 2.93 -0.79
CA PRO A 224 -12.24 2.24 -0.47
C PRO A 224 -12.21 1.75 0.98
N GLU A 225 -11.46 0.67 1.27
CA GLU A 225 -11.26 0.20 2.65
C GLU A 225 -10.48 1.21 3.52
N LYS A 226 -9.70 2.11 2.92
CA LYS A 226 -8.89 3.11 3.63
C LYS A 226 -9.06 4.48 2.98
N HIS A 227 -9.32 5.51 3.80
CA HIS A 227 -9.46 6.90 3.34
C HIS A 227 -8.29 7.41 2.49
N ARG A 228 -7.06 6.96 2.76
CA ARG A 228 -5.90 7.34 1.93
C ARG A 228 -6.00 6.87 0.46
N TRP A 229 -6.96 5.99 0.15
CA TRP A 229 -7.23 5.47 -1.19
C TRP A 229 -8.42 6.15 -1.88
N ASP A 230 -8.99 7.21 -1.29
CA ASP A 230 -10.14 7.93 -1.85
C ASP A 230 -9.85 8.44 -3.27
N ASP A 231 -8.63 8.91 -3.53
CA ASP A 231 -8.23 9.43 -4.84
C ASP A 231 -7.62 8.37 -5.77
N VAL A 232 -7.47 7.12 -5.32
CA VAL A 232 -6.66 6.12 -6.03
C VAL A 232 -7.25 5.74 -7.39
N MET A 233 -8.57 5.90 -7.56
CA MET A 233 -9.24 5.74 -8.85
C MET A 233 -8.70 6.68 -9.92
N THR A 234 -8.16 7.84 -9.52
CA THR A 234 -7.53 8.79 -10.45
C THR A 234 -6.32 8.20 -11.16
N LYS A 235 -5.69 7.13 -10.63
CA LYS A 235 -4.66 6.36 -11.34
C LYS A 235 -5.13 5.87 -12.72
N MET A 236 -6.42 5.59 -12.89
CA MET A 236 -6.98 5.11 -14.16
C MET A 236 -6.84 6.12 -15.31
N ARG A 237 -6.57 7.40 -15.02
CA ARG A 237 -6.27 8.40 -16.05
C ARG A 237 -4.98 8.13 -16.83
N VAL A 238 -4.12 7.21 -16.37
CA VAL A 238 -2.95 6.77 -17.15
C VAL A 238 -3.34 6.18 -18.51
N TRP A 239 -4.54 5.62 -18.67
CA TRP A 239 -5.02 5.16 -19.97
C TRP A 239 -5.33 6.28 -20.96
N GLU A 240 -5.47 7.52 -20.50
CA GLU A 240 -5.64 8.70 -21.37
C GLU A 240 -4.32 9.16 -22.00
N MET A 241 -3.17 8.69 -21.49
CA MET A 241 -1.82 9.11 -21.90
C MET A 241 -1.37 8.49 -23.24
N THR A 242 -2.21 8.64 -24.27
CA THR A 242 -2.06 8.07 -25.63
C THR A 242 -0.90 8.65 -26.43
N GLN A 243 -0.18 9.65 -25.89
CA GLN A 243 1.13 10.06 -26.41
C GLN A 243 2.23 9.01 -26.17
N TYR A 244 1.97 7.97 -25.40
CA TYR A 244 2.86 6.83 -25.17
C TYR A 244 2.27 5.56 -25.76
N ASP A 245 3.14 4.68 -26.26
CA ASP A 245 2.74 3.37 -26.79
C ASP A 245 2.56 2.34 -25.68
N ARG A 246 3.49 2.33 -24.72
CA ARG A 246 3.42 1.50 -23.52
C ARG A 246 3.94 2.27 -22.31
N ILE A 247 3.33 2.00 -21.16
CA ILE A 247 3.64 2.63 -19.88
C ILE A 247 3.86 1.54 -18.85
N LEU A 248 4.91 1.65 -18.04
CA LEU A 248 4.98 0.97 -16.75
C LEU A 248 4.49 1.94 -15.67
N MET A 249 3.36 1.60 -15.04
CA MET A 249 2.86 2.31 -13.85
C MET A 249 3.45 1.68 -12.58
N LEU A 250 3.94 2.53 -11.68
CA LEU A 250 4.52 2.16 -10.39
C LEU A 250 3.87 2.94 -9.25
N ASP A 251 3.56 2.25 -8.16
CA ASP A 251 3.24 2.92 -6.90
C ASP A 251 4.43 3.74 -6.41
N GLY A 252 4.16 4.90 -5.82
CA GLY A 252 5.19 5.86 -5.43
C GLY A 252 6.12 5.39 -4.31
N ASP A 253 5.74 4.33 -3.59
CA ASP A 253 6.58 3.61 -2.63
C ASP A 253 7.29 2.39 -3.23
N SER A 254 7.48 2.37 -4.56
CA SER A 254 8.38 1.43 -5.23
C SER A 254 9.84 1.86 -5.15
N MET A 255 10.76 0.91 -5.19
CA MET A 255 12.21 1.16 -5.26
C MET A 255 12.91 0.24 -6.25
N LEU A 256 13.94 0.77 -6.92
CA LEU A 256 14.68 0.08 -7.96
C LEU A 256 16.00 -0.51 -7.45
N ILE A 257 16.32 -1.71 -7.91
CA ILE A 257 17.58 -2.41 -7.66
C ILE A 257 18.47 -2.30 -8.90
N ARG A 258 17.89 -2.48 -10.08
CA ARG A 258 18.52 -2.33 -11.41
C ARG A 258 17.55 -1.67 -12.39
N SER A 259 18.04 -1.30 -13.57
CA SER A 259 17.21 -0.72 -14.62
C SER A 259 16.01 -1.61 -14.96
N LEU A 260 14.86 -0.96 -15.19
CA LEU A 260 13.61 -1.59 -15.61
C LEU A 260 13.39 -1.54 -17.12
N ASP A 261 14.34 -1.02 -17.92
CA ASP A 261 14.14 -0.84 -19.37
C ASP A 261 13.76 -2.16 -20.07
N GLY A 262 14.36 -3.28 -19.65
CA GLY A 262 14.09 -4.59 -20.24
C GLY A 262 12.70 -5.17 -19.92
N VAL A 263 11.89 -4.56 -19.05
CA VAL A 263 10.54 -5.07 -18.74
C VAL A 263 9.62 -5.01 -19.96
N PHE A 264 9.85 -4.06 -20.86
CA PHE A 264 9.09 -3.90 -22.09
C PHE A 264 9.41 -4.99 -23.13
N ASP A 265 10.52 -5.72 -22.96
CA ASP A 265 10.87 -6.87 -23.80
C ASP A 265 10.38 -8.19 -23.21
N ASP A 266 9.78 -8.18 -22.01
CA ASP A 266 9.25 -9.37 -21.37
C ASP A 266 8.12 -9.97 -22.25
N PRO A 267 8.10 -11.30 -22.49
CA PRO A 267 7.02 -11.93 -23.25
C PRO A 267 5.62 -11.70 -22.67
N GLY A 268 5.52 -11.44 -21.37
CA GLY A 268 4.29 -11.06 -20.68
C GLY A 268 3.83 -9.64 -20.98
N ALA A 269 4.74 -8.75 -21.37
CA ALA A 269 4.48 -7.33 -21.58
C ALA A 269 4.14 -6.95 -23.05
N GLN A 270 3.72 -7.92 -23.86
CA GLN A 270 3.41 -7.73 -25.28
C GLN A 270 1.93 -7.44 -25.53
N LEU A 271 1.63 -6.66 -26.58
CA LEU A 271 0.26 -6.36 -26.98
C LEU A 271 -0.54 -7.63 -27.29
N MET A 272 -1.81 -7.62 -26.91
CA MET A 272 -2.75 -8.71 -27.14
C MET A 272 -3.98 -8.20 -27.90
N SER A 273 -4.62 -9.08 -28.65
CA SER A 273 -5.94 -8.85 -29.24
C SER A 273 -7.03 -9.18 -28.23
N THR A 274 -8.06 -8.33 -28.18
CA THR A 274 -9.26 -8.59 -27.37
C THR A 274 -10.02 -9.77 -27.94
N LYS A 275 -10.43 -10.71 -27.08
CA LYS A 275 -11.23 -11.87 -27.49
C LYS A 275 -12.63 -11.41 -27.95
N PRO A 276 -13.28 -12.13 -28.87
CA PRO A 276 -14.67 -11.87 -29.23
C PRO A 276 -15.56 -11.80 -27.99
N SER A 277 -16.34 -10.73 -27.89
CA SER A 277 -17.18 -10.41 -26.73
C SER A 277 -18.38 -9.59 -27.15
N ASP A 278 -19.50 -9.80 -26.45
CA ASP A 278 -20.70 -8.96 -26.58
C ASP A 278 -20.59 -7.70 -25.70
N GLU A 279 -19.55 -7.58 -24.87
CA GLU A 279 -19.30 -6.39 -24.08
C GLU A 279 -18.95 -5.19 -25.00
N PRO A 280 -19.74 -4.09 -24.96
CA PRO A 280 -19.56 -2.98 -25.89
C PRO A 280 -18.35 -2.10 -25.52
N GLY A 281 -17.76 -1.47 -26.53
CA GLY A 281 -16.75 -0.42 -26.33
C GLY A 281 -15.34 -0.91 -25.98
N LEU A 282 -15.09 -2.21 -26.01
CA LEU A 282 -13.75 -2.75 -25.79
C LEU A 282 -12.79 -2.35 -26.93
N PRO A 283 -11.53 -2.00 -26.63
CA PRO A 283 -10.52 -1.80 -27.66
C PRO A 283 -10.25 -3.12 -28.42
N SER A 284 -9.82 -3.04 -29.69
CA SER A 284 -9.45 -4.23 -30.47
C SER A 284 -8.13 -4.87 -30.02
N THR A 285 -7.23 -4.06 -29.48
CA THR A 285 -5.94 -4.48 -28.91
C THR A 285 -5.74 -3.81 -27.56
N TYR A 286 -5.09 -4.50 -26.64
CA TYR A 286 -4.78 -3.99 -25.31
C TYR A 286 -3.44 -4.56 -24.84
N LEU A 287 -2.90 -3.96 -23.79
CA LEU A 287 -1.87 -4.55 -22.96
C LEU A 287 -2.24 -4.27 -21.52
N LEU A 288 -2.26 -5.33 -20.72
CA LEU A 288 -2.18 -5.23 -19.29
C LEU A 288 -1.34 -6.40 -18.79
N ALA A 289 -0.21 -6.09 -18.17
CA ALA A 289 0.69 -7.10 -17.63
C ALA A 289 1.17 -6.71 -16.24
N SER A 290 1.28 -7.67 -15.33
CA SER A 290 1.57 -7.42 -13.92
C SER A 290 2.07 -8.70 -13.25
N LEU A 291 2.14 -8.70 -11.91
CA LEU A 291 2.42 -9.86 -11.09
C LEU A 291 1.29 -10.07 -10.09
N SER A 292 1.10 -11.32 -9.66
CA SER A 292 0.09 -11.62 -8.65
C SER A 292 0.47 -11.02 -7.29
N GLU A 293 -0.55 -10.60 -6.54
CA GLU A 293 -0.41 -10.00 -5.21
C GLU A 293 0.20 -10.99 -4.19
N VAL A 294 1.28 -10.57 -3.53
CA VAL A 294 2.00 -11.35 -2.50
C VAL A 294 1.53 -10.96 -1.10
N TRP A 295 1.37 -11.92 -0.19
CA TRP A 295 0.99 -11.69 1.21
C TRP A 295 2.01 -10.84 1.96
N ASP A 296 3.22 -11.37 2.09
CA ASP A 296 4.29 -10.87 2.94
C ASP A 296 5.62 -11.56 2.60
N SER A 297 6.67 -11.28 3.38
CA SER A 297 8.03 -11.80 3.14
C SER A 297 8.26 -13.27 3.55
N SER A 298 7.22 -14.05 3.86
CA SER A 298 7.34 -15.49 4.15
C SER A 298 7.33 -16.37 2.90
N HIS A 299 7.28 -15.76 1.72
CA HIS A 299 7.12 -16.46 0.45
C HIS A 299 8.40 -17.19 -0.03
N SER A 300 8.22 -18.13 -0.96
CA SER A 300 9.31 -18.70 -1.78
C SER A 300 9.52 -17.88 -3.04
N PHE A 301 10.69 -17.95 -3.67
CA PHE A 301 10.95 -17.29 -4.94
C PHE A 301 10.92 -18.30 -6.11
N PRO A 302 10.14 -18.07 -7.19
CA PRO A 302 9.08 -17.07 -7.27
C PRO A 302 7.89 -17.41 -6.34
N PRO A 303 7.11 -16.40 -5.90
CA PRO A 303 5.91 -16.62 -5.11
C PRO A 303 4.92 -17.52 -5.84
N GLY A 304 4.36 -18.50 -5.12
CA GLY A 304 3.38 -19.43 -5.66
C GLY A 304 2.10 -19.49 -4.82
N PRO A 305 1.08 -20.24 -5.27
CA PRO A 305 -0.24 -20.28 -4.64
C PRO A 305 -0.25 -20.71 -3.18
N THR A 306 0.64 -21.62 -2.82
CA THR A 306 0.82 -22.13 -1.45
C THR A 306 2.07 -21.57 -0.78
N THR A 307 2.80 -20.71 -1.48
CA THR A 307 4.14 -20.24 -1.09
C THR A 307 4.26 -18.74 -1.15
N GLY A 308 3.17 -17.97 -1.15
CA GLY A 308 3.24 -16.51 -0.99
C GLY A 308 2.10 -15.69 -1.61
N LEU A 309 1.39 -16.21 -2.61
CA LEU A 309 0.34 -15.44 -3.29
C LEU A 309 -0.93 -15.31 -2.44
N LYS A 310 -1.58 -14.14 -2.52
CA LYS A 310 -2.90 -13.93 -1.91
C LYS A 310 -3.98 -14.74 -2.59
N GLU A 311 -4.00 -14.65 -3.91
CA GLU A 311 -4.92 -15.36 -4.77
C GLU A 311 -4.27 -15.51 -6.15
N ILE A 312 -4.52 -16.64 -6.81
CA ILE A 312 -4.02 -16.89 -8.17
C ILE A 312 -4.88 -16.12 -9.16
N GLY A 313 -4.26 -15.42 -10.11
CA GLY A 313 -5.00 -14.64 -11.10
C GLY A 313 -5.48 -13.29 -10.58
N TYR A 314 -5.00 -12.87 -9.41
CA TYR A 314 -5.29 -11.58 -8.80
C TYR A 314 -4.03 -10.69 -8.82
N MET A 315 -3.99 -9.75 -9.77
CA MET A 315 -2.83 -8.87 -9.97
C MET A 315 -2.72 -7.78 -8.90
N ASN A 316 -1.49 -7.35 -8.64
CA ASN A 316 -1.17 -6.18 -7.84
C ASN A 316 -1.14 -4.91 -8.72
N ALA A 317 -1.85 -3.85 -8.33
CA ALA A 317 -1.90 -2.59 -9.08
C ALA A 317 -0.78 -1.60 -8.71
N GLY A 318 0.24 -2.04 -7.96
CA GLY A 318 1.43 -1.23 -7.68
C GLY A 318 2.56 -1.39 -8.70
N PHE A 319 2.45 -2.39 -9.58
CA PHE A 319 3.35 -2.59 -10.72
C PHE A 319 2.57 -3.18 -11.89
N PHE A 320 2.33 -2.39 -12.93
CA PHE A 320 1.68 -2.93 -14.14
C PHE A 320 2.08 -2.18 -15.41
N ILE A 321 2.26 -2.94 -16.48
CA ILE A 321 2.51 -2.44 -17.82
C ILE A 321 1.18 -2.36 -18.55
N LEU A 322 0.93 -1.25 -19.25
CA LEU A 322 -0.27 -1.05 -20.04
C LEU A 322 0.03 -0.40 -21.40
N ALA A 323 -0.88 -0.58 -22.35
CA ALA A 323 -0.97 0.23 -23.56
C ALA A 323 -2.12 1.24 -23.40
N PRO A 324 -1.85 2.57 -23.38
CA PRO A 324 -2.89 3.57 -23.19
C PRO A 324 -3.97 3.49 -24.27
N SER A 325 -5.23 3.66 -23.88
CA SER A 325 -6.38 3.55 -24.79
C SER A 325 -7.59 4.27 -24.20
N LEU A 326 -8.11 5.24 -24.95
CA LEU A 326 -9.35 5.94 -24.57
C LEU A 326 -10.55 4.99 -24.52
N ALA A 327 -10.59 3.96 -25.38
CA ALA A 327 -11.65 2.96 -25.35
C ALA A 327 -11.59 2.12 -24.06
N ALA A 328 -10.38 1.72 -23.62
CA ALA A 328 -10.23 1.04 -22.33
C ALA A 328 -10.62 1.96 -21.16
N PHE A 329 -10.24 3.25 -21.22
CA PHE A 329 -10.60 4.23 -20.21
C PHE A 329 -12.13 4.42 -20.08
N GLU A 330 -12.84 4.55 -21.20
CA GLU A 330 -14.31 4.66 -21.18
C GLU A 330 -14.97 3.36 -20.71
N TYR A 331 -14.38 2.19 -21.01
CA TYR A 331 -14.84 0.93 -20.46
C TYR A 331 -14.72 0.90 -18.92
N TYR A 332 -13.59 1.32 -18.34
CA TYR A 332 -13.46 1.45 -16.88
C TYR A 332 -14.50 2.40 -16.28
N LYS A 333 -14.73 3.56 -16.92
CA LYS A 333 -15.78 4.49 -16.48
C LYS A 333 -17.18 3.87 -16.56
N SER A 334 -17.45 3.02 -17.53
CA SER A 334 -18.73 2.29 -17.64
C SER A 334 -18.94 1.35 -16.45
N LEU A 335 -17.87 0.66 -16.02
CA LEU A 335 -17.88 -0.19 -14.84
C LEU A 335 -18.09 0.63 -13.56
N MET A 336 -17.38 1.75 -13.41
CA MET A 336 -17.56 2.68 -12.29
C MET A 336 -19.00 3.24 -12.20
N ASN A 337 -19.62 3.53 -13.35
CA ASN A 337 -21.01 4.00 -13.41
C ASN A 337 -22.06 2.91 -13.13
N THR A 338 -21.65 1.66 -12.96
CA THR A 338 -22.53 0.51 -12.74
C THR A 338 -22.36 0.00 -11.32
N PRO A 339 -23.28 0.35 -10.38
CA PRO A 339 -23.17 -0.05 -8.99
C PRO A 339 -23.02 -1.55 -8.79
N GLY A 340 -22.01 -1.95 -8.01
CA GLY A 340 -21.73 -3.36 -7.70
C GLY A 340 -21.12 -4.17 -8.85
N SER A 341 -20.63 -3.51 -9.90
CA SER A 341 -19.93 -4.17 -11.01
C SER A 341 -18.61 -4.83 -10.58
N PHE A 342 -17.93 -4.29 -9.57
CA PHE A 342 -16.72 -4.85 -8.98
C PHE A 342 -16.71 -4.64 -7.45
N ASP A 343 -15.79 -5.30 -6.73
CA ASP A 343 -15.59 -5.08 -5.29
C ASP A 343 -14.75 -3.80 -5.06
N PRO A 344 -15.28 -2.74 -4.42
CA PRO A 344 -14.55 -1.48 -4.27
C PRO A 344 -13.50 -1.48 -3.15
N LYS A 345 -13.28 -2.60 -2.43
CA LYS A 345 -12.36 -2.67 -1.28
C LYS A 345 -10.94 -2.20 -1.58
N TYR A 346 -10.36 -2.67 -2.69
CA TYR A 346 -9.11 -2.21 -3.28
C TYR A 346 -9.43 -1.56 -4.62
N PRO A 347 -9.81 -0.27 -4.64
CA PRO A 347 -10.67 0.29 -5.69
C PRO A 347 -10.15 0.08 -7.11
N GLU A 348 -8.98 0.62 -7.42
CA GLU A 348 -8.39 0.55 -8.76
C GLU A 348 -7.92 -0.87 -9.08
N GLN A 349 -7.35 -1.57 -8.09
CA GLN A 349 -6.85 -2.93 -8.29
C GLN A 349 -7.97 -3.90 -8.60
N ASN A 350 -9.09 -3.82 -7.89
CA ASN A 350 -10.25 -4.68 -8.11
C ASN A 350 -11.00 -4.30 -9.38
N LEU A 351 -11.07 -3.00 -9.72
CA LEU A 351 -11.60 -2.57 -11.02
C LEU A 351 -10.78 -3.17 -12.17
N ILE A 352 -9.44 -3.08 -12.10
CA ILE A 352 -8.54 -3.65 -13.10
C ILE A 352 -8.69 -5.18 -13.15
N ASN A 353 -8.66 -5.85 -11.99
CA ASN A 353 -8.84 -7.30 -11.91
C ASN A 353 -10.21 -7.74 -12.46
N HIS A 354 -11.27 -6.95 -12.27
CA HIS A 354 -12.57 -7.23 -12.86
C HIS A 354 -12.54 -7.09 -14.39
N ALA A 355 -12.05 -5.96 -14.90
CA ALA A 355 -11.96 -5.67 -16.34
C ALA A 355 -11.07 -6.66 -17.10
N HIS A 356 -10.02 -7.15 -16.43
CA HIS A 356 -8.99 -8.00 -17.03
C HIS A 356 -8.90 -9.39 -16.41
N ARG A 357 -9.99 -9.86 -15.79
CA ARG A 357 -10.14 -11.22 -15.29
C ARG A 357 -9.77 -12.26 -16.37
N TRP A 358 -9.17 -13.37 -15.94
CA TRP A 358 -8.65 -14.40 -16.86
C TRP A 358 -9.72 -15.10 -17.72
N ASP A 359 -10.94 -15.17 -17.22
CA ASP A 359 -12.11 -15.68 -17.95
C ASP A 359 -12.82 -14.62 -18.80
N GLY A 360 -12.31 -13.38 -18.79
CA GLY A 360 -12.86 -12.25 -19.53
C GLY A 360 -12.27 -12.07 -20.93
N PRO A 361 -12.70 -11.01 -21.64
CA PRO A 361 -12.29 -10.75 -23.02
C PRO A 361 -10.90 -10.14 -23.15
N MET A 362 -10.40 -9.50 -22.08
CA MET A 362 -9.09 -8.84 -22.04
C MET A 362 -8.24 -9.34 -20.86
N PRO A 363 -7.94 -10.65 -20.73
CA PRO A 363 -7.19 -11.16 -19.58
C PRO A 363 -5.83 -10.47 -19.41
N TRP A 364 -5.46 -10.09 -18.19
CA TRP A 364 -4.11 -9.61 -17.88
C TRP A 364 -3.09 -10.75 -17.99
N ARG A 365 -1.83 -10.43 -18.30
CA ARG A 365 -0.74 -11.40 -18.47
C ARG A 365 0.35 -11.24 -17.41
N GLU A 366 0.84 -12.35 -16.89
CA GLU A 366 1.91 -12.31 -15.89
C GLU A 366 3.28 -12.04 -16.54
N VAL A 367 4.07 -11.16 -15.92
CA VAL A 367 5.51 -10.95 -16.22
C VAL A 367 6.39 -11.66 -15.19
N SER A 368 7.67 -11.83 -15.48
CA SER A 368 8.60 -12.49 -14.55
C SER A 368 8.65 -11.84 -13.17
N TYR A 369 8.60 -12.64 -12.10
CA TYR A 369 8.83 -12.23 -10.70
C TYR A 369 10.21 -11.64 -10.42
N THR A 370 11.14 -11.73 -11.36
CA THR A 370 12.39 -10.97 -11.30
C THR A 370 12.21 -9.47 -11.53
N TRP A 371 11.03 -8.99 -11.99
CA TRP A 371 10.79 -7.56 -12.21
C TRP A 371 10.37 -6.83 -10.94
N ASN A 372 9.43 -7.38 -10.18
CA ASN A 372 8.91 -6.73 -8.99
C ASN A 372 8.34 -7.74 -7.97
N ILE A 373 8.59 -7.47 -6.68
CA ILE A 373 7.97 -8.19 -5.57
C ILE A 373 7.46 -7.18 -4.54
N ARG A 374 6.24 -7.43 -4.05
CA ARG A 374 5.70 -6.78 -2.87
C ARG A 374 6.17 -7.53 -1.61
N CYS A 375 6.58 -6.77 -0.58
CA CYS A 375 7.12 -7.32 0.66
C CYS A 375 8.32 -8.25 0.43
N PRO A 376 9.39 -7.75 -0.20
CA PRO A 376 10.58 -8.54 -0.52
C PRO A 376 11.28 -9.10 0.74
N LYS A 377 12.06 -10.16 0.52
CA LYS A 377 13.00 -10.74 1.48
C LYS A 377 14.42 -10.70 0.94
N ASP A 378 15.39 -10.98 1.81
CA ASP A 378 16.81 -10.86 1.49
C ASP A 378 17.21 -11.74 0.29
N GLU A 379 16.67 -12.96 0.18
CA GLU A 379 17.00 -13.87 -0.93
C GLU A 379 16.44 -13.45 -2.29
N ASP A 380 15.42 -12.58 -2.33
CA ASP A 380 14.85 -12.13 -3.61
C ASP A 380 15.85 -11.26 -4.39
N PHE A 381 16.70 -10.52 -3.67
CA PHE A 381 17.77 -9.71 -4.27
C PHE A 381 18.78 -10.61 -5.00
N ASP A 382 19.17 -11.72 -4.38
CA ASP A 382 20.08 -12.71 -4.97
C ASP A 382 19.46 -13.42 -6.18
N ALA A 383 18.12 -13.50 -6.24
CA ALA A 383 17.37 -14.06 -7.36
C ALA A 383 17.25 -13.11 -8.57
N GLY A 384 17.90 -11.94 -8.53
CA GLY A 384 17.95 -11.00 -9.66
C GLY A 384 16.76 -10.04 -9.73
N LEU A 385 16.08 -9.79 -8.61
CA LEU A 385 14.96 -8.86 -8.52
C LEU A 385 15.34 -7.45 -8.99
N ALA A 386 14.48 -6.83 -9.80
CA ALA A 386 14.74 -5.53 -10.41
C ALA A 386 14.17 -4.35 -9.62
N SER A 387 13.04 -4.57 -8.95
CA SER A 387 12.36 -3.56 -8.14
C SER A 387 11.55 -4.19 -7.03
N VAL A 388 11.15 -3.38 -6.06
CA VAL A 388 10.33 -3.79 -4.92
C VAL A 388 9.18 -2.82 -4.74
N HIS A 389 8.02 -3.32 -4.32
CA HIS A 389 6.90 -2.52 -3.85
C HIS A 389 6.88 -2.57 -2.32
N GLU A 390 7.54 -1.61 -1.68
CA GLU A 390 7.55 -1.49 -0.22
C GLU A 390 7.99 -0.09 0.25
N LYS A 391 7.31 0.39 1.29
CA LYS A 391 7.60 1.68 1.92
C LYS A 391 9.01 1.69 2.50
N TRP A 392 9.72 2.81 2.41
CA TRP A 392 11.06 2.94 3.00
C TRP A 392 11.06 3.21 4.50
N TRP A 393 9.96 3.73 5.05
CA TRP A 393 9.87 4.18 6.44
C TRP A 393 9.21 3.19 7.39
N LYS A 394 8.39 2.25 6.89
CA LYS A 394 7.68 1.27 7.72
C LYS A 394 7.29 0.04 6.90
N GLN A 395 7.81 -1.13 7.29
CA GLN A 395 7.61 -2.41 6.61
C GLN A 395 6.99 -3.45 7.53
N PRO A 396 5.66 -3.42 7.77
CA PRO A 396 5.02 -4.30 8.75
C PRO A 396 4.95 -5.77 8.31
N PHE A 397 5.15 -6.05 7.03
CA PHE A 397 5.03 -7.39 6.42
C PHE A 397 6.36 -7.95 5.95
N ILE A 398 7.48 -7.33 6.36
CA ILE A 398 8.82 -7.84 6.15
C ILE A 398 9.35 -8.38 7.48
N TYR A 399 9.35 -9.70 7.63
CA TYR A 399 9.74 -10.40 8.85
C TYR A 399 11.18 -10.89 8.75
N ASN A 400 12.02 -10.61 9.75
CA ASN A 400 13.40 -11.13 9.87
C ASN A 400 14.33 -10.89 8.66
N ASN A 401 14.07 -9.88 7.83
CA ASN A 401 14.86 -9.52 6.65
C ASN A 401 15.49 -8.14 6.85
N GLU A 402 16.46 -8.05 7.77
CA GLU A 402 17.02 -6.77 8.19
C GLU A 402 17.87 -6.10 7.09
N LYS A 403 18.55 -6.87 6.24
CA LYS A 403 19.31 -6.29 5.11
C LYS A 403 18.37 -5.56 4.16
N THR A 404 17.23 -6.17 3.84
CA THR A 404 16.19 -5.54 3.00
C THR A 404 15.65 -4.26 3.64
N LYS A 405 15.34 -4.27 4.94
CA LYS A 405 14.86 -3.06 5.65
C LYS A 405 15.89 -1.95 5.73
N GLU A 406 17.17 -2.30 5.95
CA GLU A 406 18.28 -1.35 5.93
C GLU A 406 18.50 -0.77 4.54
N TRP A 407 18.45 -1.62 3.50
CA TRP A 407 18.52 -1.20 2.12
C TRP A 407 17.41 -0.20 1.78
N LEU A 408 16.15 -0.51 2.10
CA LEU A 408 15.01 0.40 1.89
C LEU A 408 15.22 1.76 2.57
N ARG A 409 15.65 1.76 3.84
CA ARG A 409 15.92 2.99 4.61
C ARG A 409 17.09 3.79 4.02
N SER A 410 18.14 3.13 3.55
CA SER A 410 19.34 3.79 3.02
C SER A 410 19.06 4.61 1.75
N ARG A 411 18.11 4.18 0.90
CA ARG A 411 17.76 4.90 -0.34
C ARG A 411 17.33 6.34 -0.11
N ARG A 412 16.63 6.61 1.00
CA ARG A 412 16.24 7.97 1.40
C ARG A 412 17.45 8.89 1.56
N TRP A 413 18.49 8.39 2.21
CA TRP A 413 19.67 9.19 2.55
C TRP A 413 20.65 9.31 1.38
N GLU A 414 20.78 8.28 0.55
CA GLU A 414 21.51 8.36 -0.72
C GLU A 414 20.91 9.43 -1.64
N MET A 415 19.60 9.38 -1.85
CA MET A 415 18.88 10.38 -2.64
C MET A 415 19.06 11.79 -2.05
N LYS A 416 18.99 11.92 -0.71
CA LYS A 416 19.13 13.22 -0.04
C LYS A 416 20.52 13.81 -0.27
N GLY A 417 21.58 13.05 0.00
CA GLY A 417 22.94 13.51 -0.19
C GLY A 417 23.21 13.91 -1.64
N TRP A 418 22.64 13.17 -2.60
CA TRP A 418 22.75 13.51 -4.02
C TRP A 418 22.07 14.85 -4.35
N TYR A 419 20.82 15.05 -3.95
CA TYR A 419 20.09 16.28 -4.25
C TYR A 419 20.66 17.49 -3.51
N ASP A 420 21.14 17.34 -2.28
CA ASP A 420 21.78 18.42 -1.54
C ASP A 420 23.03 18.94 -2.30
N ALA A 421 23.88 18.02 -2.79
CA ALA A 421 25.05 18.37 -3.59
C ALA A 421 24.67 18.95 -4.97
N PHE A 422 23.65 18.40 -5.62
CA PHE A 422 23.16 18.88 -6.91
C PHE A 422 22.60 20.31 -6.81
N ASP A 423 21.79 20.58 -5.77
CA ASP A 423 21.19 21.88 -5.52
C ASP A 423 22.26 22.93 -5.19
N GLU A 424 23.27 22.58 -4.41
CA GLU A 424 24.41 23.46 -4.11
C GLU A 424 25.21 23.81 -5.38
N LEU A 425 25.52 22.82 -6.21
CA LEU A 425 26.25 23.03 -7.47
C LEU A 425 25.50 24.00 -8.41
N ASN A 426 24.19 23.80 -8.55
CA ASN A 426 23.35 24.64 -9.40
C ASN A 426 23.24 26.07 -8.86
N SER A 427 23.11 26.24 -7.53
CA SER A 427 23.12 27.57 -6.91
C SER A 427 24.43 28.31 -7.17
N ARG A 428 25.58 27.63 -7.05
CA ARG A 428 26.90 28.23 -7.35
C ARG A 428 27.02 28.67 -8.81
N ARG A 429 26.52 27.89 -9.76
CA ARG A 429 26.54 28.24 -11.19
C ARG A 429 25.70 29.46 -11.50
N SER A 430 24.50 29.55 -10.93
CA SER A 430 23.61 30.71 -11.11
C SER A 430 24.14 32.01 -10.50
N ASN A 431 25.03 31.94 -9.50
CA ASN A 431 25.64 33.11 -8.89
C ASN A 431 26.90 33.62 -9.65
N VAL A 432 27.42 32.83 -10.60
CA VAL A 432 28.62 33.17 -11.39
C VAL A 432 28.26 33.63 -12.81
N ALA A 433 27.08 33.24 -13.30
CA ALA A 433 26.49 33.73 -14.55
C ALA A 433 25.71 35.02 -14.31
#